data_AF-A0A2P8IHZ0-F1
#
_entry.id   AF-A0A2P8IHZ0-F1
#
_cell.length_a   1.000
_cell.length_b   1.000
_cell.length_c   1.000
_cell.angle_alpha   90.00
_cell.angle_beta   90.00
_cell.angle_gamma   90.00
#
_symmetry.space_group_name_H-M   'P 1'
#
loop_
_entity.id
_entity.type
_entity.pdbx_description
1 polymer ?
#
loop_
_entity_poly.entity_id
_entity_poly.type
_entity_poly.pdbx_seq_one_letter_code
_entity_poly.pdbx_strand_id
1 'polypeptide(L)'
;MSLFSALFPPDDVVGELHDALRPFRRAYPRLRWQHPARWHVTVRFFGEAEPAGRLDGLDRVTAPVLRLRGSGTFRRVLWIGVDGPLGELGEAAHVPPDWRPHVTVARGAVLPHVEFTGREWTATEVALVRSDPAEGYTVLDRVPLSTSNA
;
A
#
# COMPACT_ATOMS: atom_id res chain seq x y z
N MET A 1 -8.56 8.53 16.25
CA MET A 1 -7.35 8.26 15.42
C MET A 1 -7.40 6.80 14.99
N SER A 2 -6.91 6.43 13.80
CA SER A 2 -7.01 5.03 13.35
C SER A 2 -5.66 4.37 13.12
N LEU A 3 -5.58 3.05 13.34
CA LEU A 3 -4.41 2.24 13.09
C LEU A 3 -4.61 1.34 11.86
N PHE A 4 -3.52 1.11 11.14
CA PHE A 4 -3.44 0.11 10.08
C PHE A 4 -2.02 -0.41 9.93
N SER A 5 -1.87 -1.63 9.41
CA SER A 5 -0.58 -2.16 8.96
C SER A 5 -0.42 -1.94 7.45
N ALA A 6 0.80 -1.70 7.00
CA ALA A 6 1.08 -1.43 5.60
C ALA A 6 2.48 -1.84 5.13
N LEU A 7 2.59 -2.08 3.83
CA LEU A 7 3.84 -2.14 3.09
C LEU A 7 4.10 -0.79 2.43
N PHE A 8 5.33 -0.30 2.51
CA PHE A 8 5.77 0.89 1.78
C PHE A 8 6.62 0.47 0.58
N PRO A 9 6.22 0.80 -0.65
CA PRO A 9 7.08 0.58 -1.82
C PRO A 9 8.37 1.40 -1.68
N PRO A 10 9.51 0.89 -2.16
CA PRO A 10 10.78 1.62 -2.15
C PRO A 10 10.75 2.84 -3.07
N ASP A 11 11.70 3.76 -2.87
CA ASP A 11 11.74 5.06 -3.56
C ASP A 11 11.80 4.94 -5.09
N ASP A 12 12.46 3.91 -5.61
CA ASP A 12 12.56 3.65 -7.06
C ASP A 12 11.21 3.22 -7.66
N VAL A 13 10.45 2.36 -6.96
CA VAL A 13 9.08 1.96 -7.33
C VAL A 13 8.12 3.16 -7.22
N VAL A 14 8.25 3.95 -6.16
CA VAL A 14 7.46 5.19 -5.99
C VAL A 14 7.77 6.18 -7.11
N GLY A 15 9.04 6.37 -7.47
CA GLY A 15 9.47 7.26 -8.54
C GLY A 15 8.92 6.85 -9.90
N GLU A 16 8.98 5.56 -10.23
CA GLU A 16 8.44 5.01 -11.47
C GLU A 16 6.93 5.27 -11.60
N LEU A 17 6.15 4.94 -10.55
CA LEU A 17 4.71 5.21 -10.56
C LEU A 17 4.42 6.72 -10.59
N HIS A 18 5.21 7.52 -9.89
CA HIS A 18 5.08 8.97 -9.88
C HIS A 18 5.18 9.55 -11.29
N ASP A 19 6.17 9.12 -12.05
CA ASP A 19 6.41 9.60 -13.40
C ASP A 19 5.34 9.10 -14.38
N ALA A 20 4.92 7.83 -14.26
CA ALA A 20 3.82 7.27 -15.04
C ALA A 20 2.49 8.03 -14.83
N LEU A 21 2.24 8.55 -13.63
CA LEU A 21 1.01 9.30 -13.33
C LEU A 21 1.05 10.78 -13.73
N ARG A 22 2.19 11.33 -14.20
CA ARG A 22 2.29 12.76 -14.58
C ARG A 22 1.31 13.18 -15.67
N PRO A 23 1.11 12.42 -16.78
CA PRO A 23 0.15 12.80 -17.82
C PRO A 23 -1.29 12.85 -17.28
N PHE A 24 -1.66 11.88 -16.45
CA PHE A 24 -2.98 11.81 -15.82
C PHE A 24 -3.21 12.97 -14.85
N ARG A 25 -2.20 13.35 -14.06
CA ARG A 25 -2.29 14.52 -13.18
C ARG A 25 -2.61 15.81 -13.94
N ARG A 26 -2.01 15.98 -15.12
CA ARG A 26 -2.25 17.13 -16.01
C ARG A 26 -3.64 17.08 -16.65
N ALA A 27 -4.07 15.91 -17.12
CA ALA A 27 -5.38 15.73 -17.76
C ALA A 27 -6.56 15.79 -16.76
N TYR A 28 -6.32 15.42 -15.50
CA TYR A 28 -7.35 15.35 -14.44
C TYR A 28 -6.97 16.25 -13.23
N PRO A 29 -6.91 17.58 -13.40
CA PRO A 29 -6.47 18.51 -12.35
C PRO A 29 -7.47 18.62 -11.18
N ARG A 30 -8.72 18.17 -11.39
CA ARG A 30 -9.78 18.16 -10.36
C ARG A 30 -9.73 16.94 -9.45
N LEU A 31 -8.87 15.94 -9.74
CA LEU A 31 -8.66 14.82 -8.84
C LEU A 31 -7.78 15.23 -7.67
N ARG A 32 -8.11 14.73 -6.49
CA ARG A 32 -7.25 14.85 -5.32
C ARG A 32 -6.19 13.76 -5.39
N TRP A 33 -5.04 14.08 -5.96
CA TRP A 33 -3.89 13.19 -6.06
C TRP A 33 -3.22 12.99 -4.70
N GLN A 34 -2.95 11.73 -4.35
CA GLN A 34 -2.26 11.38 -3.12
C GLN A 34 -0.77 11.71 -3.26
N HIS A 35 -0.22 12.39 -2.25
CA HIS A 35 1.23 12.67 -2.21
C HIS A 35 2.02 11.35 -2.20
N PRO A 36 3.09 11.20 -3.02
CA PRO A 36 3.86 9.95 -3.13
C PRO A 36 4.39 9.42 -1.80
N ALA A 37 4.81 10.30 -0.89
CA ALA A 37 5.25 9.92 0.46
C ALA A 37 4.16 9.25 1.33
N ARG A 38 2.90 9.22 0.87
CA ARG A 38 1.80 8.50 1.53
C ARG A 38 1.36 7.26 0.75
N TRP A 39 2.02 6.90 -0.34
CA TRP A 39 1.71 5.68 -1.07
C TRP A 39 2.16 4.47 -0.27
N HIS A 40 1.21 3.56 -0.06
CA HIS A 40 1.40 2.35 0.71
C HIS A 40 0.36 1.33 0.26
N VAL A 41 0.66 0.05 0.51
CA VAL A 41 -0.30 -1.05 0.39
C VAL A 41 -0.84 -1.31 1.78
N THR A 42 -2.13 -1.03 2.02
CA THR A 42 -2.76 -1.39 3.29
C THR A 42 -2.88 -2.91 3.38
N VAL A 43 -2.30 -3.48 4.43
CA VAL A 43 -2.42 -4.91 4.74
C VAL A 43 -3.67 -5.14 5.57
N ARG A 44 -3.75 -4.51 6.76
CA ARG A 44 -4.94 -4.60 7.63
C ARG A 44 -5.30 -3.27 8.26
N PHE A 45 -6.59 -2.95 8.26
CA PHE A 45 -7.13 -1.80 9.00
C PHE A 45 -7.64 -2.25 10.37
N PHE A 46 -7.22 -1.57 11.43
CA PHE A 46 -7.60 -1.90 12.81
C PHE A 46 -8.62 -0.91 13.39
N GLY A 47 -8.84 0.25 12.75
CA GLY A 47 -9.72 1.29 13.27
C GLY A 47 -9.14 1.96 14.51
N GLU A 48 -10.00 2.38 15.44
CA GLU A 48 -9.56 2.92 16.73
C GLU A 48 -9.18 1.75 17.64
N ALA A 49 -7.88 1.57 17.88
CA ALA A 49 -7.34 0.41 18.56
C ALA A 49 -6.01 0.73 19.26
N GLU A 50 -5.65 -0.09 20.25
CA GLU A 50 -4.33 -0.03 20.88
C GLU A 50 -3.22 -0.60 19.96
N PRO A 51 -2.01 -0.01 19.94
CA PRO A 51 -0.92 -0.42 19.04
C PRO A 51 -0.26 -1.76 19.34
N ALA A 52 -0.26 -2.20 20.61
CA ALA A 52 0.49 -3.38 21.03
C ALA A 52 0.01 -4.67 20.33
N GLY A 53 0.95 -5.51 19.90
CA GLY A 53 0.70 -6.84 19.33
C GLY A 53 0.10 -6.86 17.92
N ARG A 54 0.00 -5.71 17.24
CA ARG A 54 -0.66 -5.62 15.91
C ARG A 54 0.15 -6.20 14.76
N LEU A 55 1.44 -6.48 14.99
CA LEU A 55 2.37 -7.03 14.01
C LEU A 55 2.86 -8.44 14.39
N ASP A 56 2.32 -9.04 15.44
CA ASP A 56 2.79 -10.33 15.96
C ASP A 56 2.68 -11.44 14.91
N GLY A 57 3.77 -12.22 14.77
CA GLY A 57 3.86 -13.36 13.86
C GLY A 57 4.19 -13.00 12.41
N LEU A 58 4.21 -11.71 12.04
CA LEU A 58 4.60 -11.28 10.70
C LEU A 58 6.11 -11.43 10.46
N ASP A 59 6.93 -11.51 11.50
CA ASP A 59 8.36 -11.79 11.44
C ASP A 59 8.69 -13.15 10.80
N ARG A 60 7.72 -14.07 10.82
CA ARG A 60 7.84 -15.41 10.23
C ARG A 60 7.41 -15.47 8.76
N VAL A 61 6.77 -14.41 8.26
CA VAL A 61 6.25 -14.38 6.89
C VAL A 61 7.39 -14.19 5.91
N THR A 62 7.45 -15.03 4.88
CA THR A 62 8.43 -14.89 3.79
C THR A 62 8.23 -13.56 3.06
N ALA A 63 9.30 -12.79 2.90
CA ALA A 63 9.30 -11.51 2.21
C ALA A 63 8.87 -11.67 0.73
N PRO A 64 7.68 -11.19 0.31
CA PRO A 64 7.17 -11.45 -1.03
C PRO A 64 7.80 -10.50 -2.06
N VAL A 65 8.04 -11.01 -3.27
CA VAL A 65 8.38 -10.20 -4.45
C VAL A 65 7.09 -9.70 -5.08
N LEU A 66 6.94 -8.38 -5.15
CA LEU A 66 5.73 -7.68 -5.58
C LEU A 66 5.99 -6.84 -6.83
N ARG A 67 4.95 -6.53 -7.60
CA ARG A 67 4.94 -5.41 -8.54
C ARG A 67 3.66 -4.59 -8.48
N LEU A 68 3.73 -3.34 -8.92
CA LEU A 68 2.58 -2.50 -9.14
C LEU A 68 2.07 -2.72 -10.57
N ARG A 69 0.78 -3.01 -10.74
CA ARG A 69 0.19 -3.31 -12.05
C ARG A 69 -1.25 -2.82 -12.16
N GLY A 70 -1.52 -2.24 -13.34
CA GLY A 70 -2.84 -1.82 -13.76
C GLY A 70 -3.46 -0.78 -12.83
N SER A 71 -4.72 -0.49 -13.07
CA SER A 71 -5.51 0.35 -12.17
C SER A 71 -6.91 -0.19 -12.03
N GLY A 72 -7.53 0.18 -10.93
CA GLY A 72 -8.94 0.00 -10.75
C GLY A 72 -9.53 1.13 -9.94
N THR A 73 -10.85 1.04 -9.79
CA THR A 73 -11.61 2.05 -9.05
C THR A 73 -12.60 1.38 -8.13
N PHE A 74 -12.79 1.96 -6.94
CA PHE A 74 -13.97 1.66 -6.13
C PHE A 74 -14.47 2.96 -5.51
N ARG A 75 -15.79 3.13 -5.48
CA ARG A 75 -16.43 4.38 -5.02
C ARG A 75 -15.80 5.59 -5.72
N ARG A 76 -15.02 6.40 -4.99
CA ARG A 76 -14.35 7.62 -5.46
C ARG A 76 -12.83 7.52 -5.38
N VAL A 77 -12.28 6.31 -5.44
CA VAL A 77 -10.85 6.02 -5.28
C VAL A 77 -10.29 5.44 -6.57
N LEU A 78 -9.21 6.05 -7.07
CA LEU A 78 -8.33 5.47 -8.08
C LEU A 78 -7.15 4.80 -7.37
N TRP A 79 -6.88 3.56 -7.73
CA TRP A 79 -5.80 2.77 -7.15
C TRP A 79 -5.03 1.99 -8.22
N ILE A 80 -3.79 1.65 -7.88
CA ILE A 80 -2.90 0.79 -8.67
C ILE A 80 -2.81 -0.56 -7.98
N GLY A 81 -3.01 -1.65 -8.72
CA GLY A 81 -3.00 -3.00 -8.18
C GLY A 81 -1.60 -3.44 -7.77
N VAL A 82 -1.54 -4.45 -6.89
CA VAL A 82 -0.29 -5.09 -6.48
C VAL A 82 -0.39 -6.57 -6.85
N ASP A 83 0.56 -7.04 -7.65
CA ASP A 83 0.73 -8.46 -7.97
C ASP A 83 1.87 -9.04 -7.14
N GLY A 84 1.76 -10.33 -6.79
CA GLY A 84 2.80 -11.07 -6.07
C GLY A 84 2.22 -12.14 -5.12
N PRO A 85 3.08 -12.95 -4.47
CA PRO A 85 2.65 -14.03 -3.59
C PRO A 85 2.27 -13.51 -2.20
N LEU A 86 1.14 -12.80 -2.10
CA LEU A 86 0.68 -12.15 -0.86
C LEU A 86 -0.16 -13.07 0.06
N GLY A 87 -0.34 -14.34 -0.30
CA GLY A 87 -1.17 -15.29 0.45
C GLY A 87 -0.73 -15.47 1.90
N GLU A 88 0.54 -15.80 2.11
CA GLU A 88 1.14 -16.00 3.45
C GLU A 88 1.01 -14.74 4.32
N LEU A 89 1.28 -13.57 3.74
CA LEU A 89 1.11 -12.29 4.44
C LEU A 89 -0.36 -12.04 4.79
N GLY A 90 -1.28 -12.33 3.87
CA GLY A 90 -2.71 -12.16 4.10
C GLY A 90 -3.23 -13.04 5.23
N GLU A 91 -2.82 -14.32 5.25
CA GLU A 91 -3.17 -15.27 6.30
C GLU A 91 -2.62 -14.82 7.67
N ALA A 92 -1.33 -14.52 7.77
CA ALA A 92 -0.70 -14.10 9.02
C ALA A 92 -1.30 -12.78 9.55
N ALA A 93 -1.57 -11.82 8.65
CA ALA A 93 -2.22 -10.58 9.03
C ALA A 93 -3.73 -10.72 9.26
N HIS A 94 -4.34 -11.89 9.00
CA HIS A 94 -5.77 -12.15 9.03
C HIS A 94 -6.58 -11.13 8.21
N VAL A 95 -6.17 -10.90 6.96
CA VAL A 95 -6.91 -10.07 6.02
C VAL A 95 -8.19 -10.80 5.57
N PRO A 96 -9.27 -10.09 5.21
CA PRO A 96 -10.48 -10.74 4.72
C PRO A 96 -10.25 -11.38 3.33
N PRO A 97 -11.05 -12.40 2.95
CA PRO A 97 -10.88 -13.10 1.67
C PRO A 97 -11.02 -12.22 0.42
N ASP A 98 -11.71 -11.09 0.52
CA ASP A 98 -11.89 -10.12 -0.56
C ASP A 98 -10.81 -9.02 -0.57
N TRP A 99 -9.73 -9.19 0.21
CA TRP A 99 -8.60 -8.27 0.23
C TRP A 99 -8.00 -8.12 -1.16
N ARG A 100 -7.98 -6.88 -1.65
CA ARG A 100 -7.39 -6.50 -2.92
C ARG A 100 -6.20 -5.60 -2.61
N PRO A 101 -4.96 -6.09 -2.64
CA PRO A 101 -3.80 -5.28 -2.33
C PRO A 101 -3.62 -4.22 -3.42
N HIS A 102 -3.56 -2.95 -3.00
CA HIS A 102 -3.49 -1.81 -3.91
C HIS A 102 -2.86 -0.60 -3.25
N VAL A 103 -2.34 0.31 -4.08
CA VAL A 103 -1.90 1.66 -3.68
C VAL A 103 -2.96 2.67 -4.10
N THR A 104 -3.52 3.41 -3.15
CA THR A 104 -4.42 4.53 -3.47
C THR A 104 -3.62 5.71 -4.03
N VAL A 105 -3.93 6.15 -5.25
CA VAL A 105 -3.18 7.22 -5.93
C VAL A 105 -3.98 8.51 -6.11
N ALA A 106 -5.30 8.43 -6.18
CA ALA A 106 -6.15 9.63 -6.26
C ALA A 106 -7.57 9.37 -5.77
N ARG A 107 -8.31 10.46 -5.52
CA ARG A 107 -9.75 10.41 -5.23
C ARG A 107 -10.51 11.46 -6.02
N GLY A 108 -11.73 11.14 -6.45
CA GLY A 108 -12.57 12.06 -7.23
C GLY A 108 -13.80 11.39 -7.85
N ALA A 109 -14.43 12.08 -8.80
CA ALA A 109 -15.66 11.61 -9.45
C ALA A 109 -15.41 10.92 -10.80
N VAL A 110 -14.60 11.53 -11.67
CA VAL A 110 -14.24 10.98 -12.98
C VAL A 110 -12.83 10.44 -12.89
N LEU A 111 -12.70 9.11 -12.81
CA LEU A 111 -11.43 8.43 -12.58
C LEU A 111 -10.92 7.82 -13.90
N PRO A 112 -9.67 8.11 -14.32
CA PRO A 112 -9.10 7.50 -15.52
C PRO A 112 -8.80 6.02 -15.33
N HIS A 113 -8.78 5.28 -16.44
CA HIS A 113 -8.03 4.03 -16.50
C HIS A 113 -6.54 4.36 -16.75
N VAL A 114 -5.67 3.76 -15.95
CA VAL A 114 -4.22 3.84 -16.07
C VAL A 114 -3.71 2.43 -16.37
N GLU A 115 -3.13 2.27 -17.56
CA GLU A 115 -2.31 1.10 -17.88
C GLU A 115 -0.91 1.33 -17.31
N PHE A 116 -0.46 0.41 -16.45
CA PHE A 116 0.84 0.51 -15.78
C PHE A 116 1.36 -0.88 -15.47
N THR A 117 2.66 -1.09 -15.59
CA THR A 117 3.37 -2.26 -15.08
C THR A 117 4.73 -1.79 -14.63
N GLY A 118 4.94 -1.76 -13.32
CA GLY A 118 6.21 -1.32 -12.73
C GLY A 118 7.20 -2.45 -12.54
N ARG A 119 8.40 -2.07 -12.09
CA ARG A 119 9.45 -2.99 -11.64
C ARG A 119 9.00 -3.84 -10.45
N GLU A 120 9.68 -4.97 -10.27
CA GLU A 120 9.52 -5.80 -9.07
C GLU A 120 10.30 -5.21 -7.90
N TRP A 121 9.81 -5.44 -6.68
CA TRP A 121 10.54 -5.19 -5.43
C TRP A 121 10.19 -6.24 -4.38
N THR A 122 11.09 -6.47 -3.45
CA THR A 122 10.83 -7.32 -2.28
C THR A 122 10.25 -6.47 -1.16
N ALA A 123 9.09 -6.84 -0.63
CA ALA A 123 8.56 -6.22 0.59
C ALA A 123 9.29 -6.81 1.80
N THR A 124 10.17 -6.04 2.42
CA THR A 124 11.08 -6.53 3.48
C THR A 124 10.56 -6.32 4.89
N GLU A 125 9.50 -5.53 5.06
CA GLU A 125 8.95 -5.20 6.38
C GLU A 125 7.47 -4.80 6.28
N VAL A 126 6.74 -4.97 7.38
CA VAL A 126 5.40 -4.43 7.59
C VAL A 126 5.47 -3.36 8.66
N ALA A 127 4.90 -2.19 8.39
CA ALA A 127 4.83 -1.08 9.32
C ALA A 127 3.45 -1.00 9.98
N LEU A 128 3.41 -0.69 11.27
CA LEU A 128 2.20 -0.23 11.95
C LEU A 128 2.13 1.29 11.86
N VAL A 129 1.00 1.81 11.39
CA VAL A 129 0.83 3.23 11.09
C VAL A 129 -0.38 3.78 11.83
N ARG A 130 -0.20 4.94 12.46
CA ARG A 130 -1.28 5.80 12.95
C ARG A 130 -1.67 6.79 11.87
N SER A 131 -2.94 6.82 11.52
CA SER A 131 -3.54 7.86 10.69
C SER A 131 -4.29 8.86 11.55
N ASP A 132 -3.85 10.11 11.45
CA ASP A 132 -4.52 11.28 11.99
C ASP A 132 -4.92 12.23 10.84
N PRO A 133 -6.17 12.69 10.77
CA PRO A 133 -6.60 13.63 9.73
C PRO A 133 -5.85 14.97 9.71
N ALA A 134 -5.39 15.46 10.87
CA ALA A 134 -4.65 16.70 11.02
C ALA A 134 -3.13 16.51 10.86
N GLU A 135 -2.58 15.43 11.44
CA GLU A 135 -1.11 15.20 11.46
C GLU A 135 -0.61 14.31 10.31
N GLY A 136 -1.49 13.53 9.67
CA GLY A 136 -1.12 12.60 8.61
C GLY A 136 -0.76 11.21 9.14
N TYR A 137 0.32 10.63 8.63
CA TYR A 137 0.75 9.27 8.96
C TYR A 137 1.98 9.29 9.84
N THR A 138 1.90 8.56 10.96
CA THR A 138 3.03 8.31 11.86
C THR A 138 3.28 6.82 11.93
N VAL A 139 4.49 6.39 11.57
CA VAL A 139 4.91 4.99 11.76
C VAL A 139 5.19 4.78 13.24
N LEU A 140 4.50 3.81 13.84
CA LEU A 140 4.63 3.48 15.26
C LEU A 140 5.60 2.33 15.51
N ASP A 141 5.65 1.37 14.59
CA ASP A 141 6.45 0.16 14.70
C ASP A 141 6.70 -0.45 13.32
N ARG A 142 7.72 -1.31 13.22
CA ARG A 142 8.09 -2.06 12.02
C ARG A 142 8.53 -3.46 12.40
N VAL A 143 8.04 -4.45 11.67
CA VAL A 143 8.49 -5.84 11.78
C VAL A 143 9.16 -6.26 10.47
N PRO A 144 10.40 -6.78 10.49
CA PRO A 144 11.03 -7.32 9.30
C PRO A 144 10.31 -8.60 8.88
N LEU A 145 10.13 -8.79 7.57
CA LEU A 145 9.70 -10.07 7.00
C LEU A 145 10.92 -10.98 6.84
N SER A 146 10.68 -12.29 6.91
CA SER A 146 11.73 -13.29 6.75
C SER A 146 12.25 -13.27 5.31
N THR A 147 13.47 -12.81 5.11
CA THR A 147 14.21 -13.10 3.88
C THR A 147 14.75 -14.51 4.02
N SER A 148 14.37 -15.44 3.15
CA SER A 148 15.02 -16.75 3.10
C SER A 148 16.53 -16.50 3.09
N ASN A 149 17.24 -16.99 4.11
CA ASN A 149 18.70 -17.01 4.08
C ASN A 149 19.07 -17.72 2.77
N ALA A 150 19.79 -16.99 1.90
CA ALA A 150 20.37 -17.54 0.69
C ALA A 150 21.32 -18.71 1.02
#